data_AF-A0A9E5I8T7-F1
#
_entry.id   AF-A0A9E5I8T7-F1
#
_cell.length_a   1.000
_cell.length_b   1.000
_cell.length_c   1.000
_cell.angle_alpha   90.00
_cell.angle_beta   90.00
_cell.angle_gamma   90.00
#
_symmetry.space_group_name_H-M   'P 1'
#
loop_
_entity.id
_entity.type
_entity.pdbx_description
1 polymer ?
#
loop_
_entity_poly.entity_id
_entity_poly.type
_entity_poly.pdbx_seq_one_letter_code
_entity_poly.pdbx_strand_id
1 'polypeptide(L)' 'MVLTAIVRTDDSKLAVVGEAVTRIENYATPASVVTVNGVDAVDQSGVPSGCTRRVFSVPMAADSRKYLRLKATLQP' A
#
# COMPACT_ATOMS: atom_id res chain seq x y z
N MET A 1 8.88 7.78 2.51
CA MET A 1 8.19 7.72 1.19
C MET A 1 6.71 7.49 1.44
N VAL A 2 5.86 8.18 0.68
CA VAL A 2 4.40 8.13 0.83
C VAL A 2 3.78 7.85 -0.53
N LEU A 3 2.87 6.89 -0.58
CA LEU A 3 2.04 6.59 -1.74
C LEU A 3 0.57 6.73 -1.33
N THR A 4 -0.19 7.53 -2.06
CA THR A 4 -1.63 7.71 -1.83
C THR A 4 -2.40 7.08 -2.97
N ALA A 5 -3.44 6.31 -2.66
CA ALA A 5 -4.29 5.67 -3.66
C ALA A 5 -5.75 5.65 -3.23
N ILE A 6 -6.67 5.67 -4.19
CA ILE A 6 -8.09 5.41 -3.95
C ILE A 6 -8.29 3.90 -4.01
N VAL A 7 -8.75 3.32 -2.90
CA VAL A 7 -8.94 1.89 -2.72
C VAL A 7 -10.42 1.59 -2.63
N ARG A 8 -10.90 0.63 -3.41
CA ARG A 8 -12.28 0.10 -3.25
C ARG A 8 -12.36 -0.67 -1.94
N THR A 9 -13.33 -0.34 -1.10
CA THR A 9 -13.50 -0.83 0.28
C THR A 9 -14.86 -1.48 0.53
N ASP A 10 -15.78 -1.47 -0.45
CA ASP A 10 -17.09 -2.12 -0.39
C ASP A 10 -17.06 -3.61 -0.80
N ASP A 11 -15.91 -4.12 -1.23
CA ASP A 11 -15.70 -5.51 -1.62
C ASP A 11 -14.80 -6.23 -0.61
N SER A 12 -15.41 -7.06 0.24
CA SER A 12 -14.69 -7.82 1.27
C SER A 12 -13.70 -8.87 0.71
N LYS A 13 -13.82 -9.24 -0.57
CA LYS A 13 -12.88 -10.17 -1.24
C LYS A 13 -11.64 -9.45 -1.77
N LEU A 14 -11.69 -8.12 -1.89
CA LEU A 14 -10.58 -7.31 -2.35
C LEU A 14 -9.71 -6.87 -1.17
N ALA A 15 -8.46 -7.32 -1.15
CA ALA A 15 -7.44 -6.82 -0.26
C ALA A 15 -6.46 -5.92 -1.03
N VAL A 16 -6.23 -4.70 -0.54
CA VAL A 16 -5.17 -3.81 -1.07
C VAL A 16 -4.21 -3.46 0.07
N VAL A 17 -2.95 -3.82 -0.10
CA VAL A 17 -1.86 -3.50 0.82
C VAL A 17 -0.71 -2.84 0.09
N GLY A 18 0.11 -2.08 0.82
CA GLY A 18 1.44 -1.72 0.36
C GLY A 18 2.43 -2.85 0.64
N GLU A 19 3.45 -2.97 -0.19
CA GLU A 19 4.59 -3.87 0.00
C GLU A 19 5.87 -3.05 -0.16
N ALA A 20 6.80 -3.17 0.79
CA ALA A 20 8.03 -2.39 0.82
C ALA A 20 9.28 -3.25 0.95
N VAL A 21 10.36 -2.79 0.29
CA VAL A 21 11.68 -3.43 0.29
C VAL A 21 12.81 -2.39 0.27
N THR A 22 14.02 -2.78 0.63
CA THR A 22 15.25 -1.94 0.60
C THR A 22 16.07 -2.10 -0.68
N ARG A 23 15.72 -3.07 -1.52
CA ARG A 23 16.33 -3.37 -2.81
C ARG A 23 15.23 -3.85 -3.74
N ILE A 24 15.18 -3.35 -4.97
CA ILE A 24 14.05 -3.63 -5.87
C ILE A 24 13.95 -5.11 -6.22
N GLU A 25 15.10 -5.78 -6.33
CA GLU A 25 15.22 -7.22 -6.56
C GLU A 25 14.62 -8.08 -5.42
N ASN A 26 14.49 -7.53 -4.20
CA ASN A 26 13.94 -8.27 -3.05
C ASN A 26 12.44 -8.55 -3.17
N TYR A 27 11.72 -7.92 -4.11
CA TYR A 27 10.33 -8.30 -4.38
C TYR A 27 10.17 -9.73 -4.89
N ALA A 28 11.23 -10.34 -5.42
CA ALA A 28 11.26 -11.76 -5.80
C ALA A 28 11.46 -12.71 -4.60
N THR A 29 11.77 -12.17 -3.41
CA THR A 29 12.00 -12.94 -2.18
C THR A 29 10.92 -12.60 -1.16
N PRO A 30 9.84 -13.41 -1.02
CA PRO A 30 8.69 -13.07 -0.18
C PRO A 30 9.03 -12.71 1.27
N ALA A 31 10.01 -13.40 1.87
CA ALA A 31 10.45 -13.12 3.23
C ALA A 31 11.10 -11.74 3.44
N SER A 32 11.54 -11.08 2.35
CA SER A 32 12.13 -9.74 2.39
C SER A 32 11.10 -8.62 2.19
N VAL A 33 9.84 -8.97 1.90
CA VAL A 33 8.77 -8.00 1.64
C VAL A 33 8.07 -7.66 2.94
N VAL A 34 8.03 -6.38 3.27
CA VAL A 34 7.31 -5.86 4.44
C VAL A 34 5.93 -5.35 3.99
N THR A 35 4.87 -5.87 4.60
CA THR A 35 3.52 -5.35 4.39
C THR A 35 3.37 -3.97 5.03
N VAL A 36 2.77 -3.05 4.28
CA VAL A 36 2.46 -1.68 4.70
C VAL A 36 0.95 -1.50 4.64
N ASN A 37 0.32 -1.39 5.79
CA ASN A 37 -1.12 -1.14 5.86
C ASN A 37 -1.39 0.34 5.55
N GLY A 38 -2.33 0.58 4.64
CA GLY A 38 -2.78 1.94 4.34
C GLY A 38 -3.67 2.46 5.46
N VAL A 39 -3.53 3.74 5.77
CA VAL A 39 -4.44 4.47 6.67
C VAL A 39 -5.31 5.42 5.86
N ASP A 40 -6.54 5.67 6.28
CA ASP A 40 -7.43 6.58 5.58
C ASP A 40 -6.84 8.00 5.60
N ALA A 41 -6.84 8.66 4.44
CA ALA A 41 -6.39 10.04 4.32
C ALA A 41 -7.38 11.00 4.98
N VAL A 42 -6.88 12.13 5.50
CA VAL A 42 -7.74 13.19 6.05
C VAL A 42 -8.67 13.77 4.99
N ASP A 43 -8.15 13.99 3.77
CA ASP A 43 -8.96 14.47 2.65
C ASP A 43 -9.48 13.30 1.79
N GLN A 44 -10.81 13.24 1.66
CA GLN A 44 -11.55 12.28 0.84
C GLN A 44 -12.31 12.97 -0.30
N SER A 45 -12.03 14.25 -0.58
CA SER A 45 -12.72 15.02 -1.61
C SER A 45 -12.59 14.36 -2.98
N GLY A 46 -13.73 14.16 -3.66
CA GLY A 46 -13.79 13.49 -4.96
C GLY A 46 -13.66 11.97 -4.92
N VAL A 47 -13.65 11.35 -3.74
CA VAL A 47 -13.66 9.88 -3.61
C VAL A 47 -15.11 9.39 -3.69
N PRO A 48 -15.45 8.48 -4.63
CA PRO A 48 -16.81 7.96 -4.76
C PRO A 48 -17.17 7.03 -3.59
N SER A 49 -18.48 6.82 -3.38
CA SER A 49 -18.97 5.83 -2.42
C SER A 49 -18.39 4.44 -2.69
N GLY A 50 -18.11 3.68 -1.63
CA GLY A 50 -17.50 2.35 -1.73
C GLY A 50 -15.99 2.38 -1.95
N CYS A 51 -15.38 3.56 -2.00
CA CYS A 51 -13.93 3.76 -2.06
C CYS A 51 -13.44 4.63 -0.91
N THR A 52 -12.15 4.48 -0.57
CA THR A 52 -11.45 5.33 0.40
C THR A 52 -10.07 5.68 -0.14
N ARG A 53 -9.71 6.96 -0.09
CA ARG A 53 -8.32 7.39 -0.30
C ARG A 53 -7.48 6.97 0.89
N ARG A 54 -6.50 6.13 0.66
CA ARG A 54 -5.57 5.62 1.68
C ARG A 54 -4.15 6.06 1.41
N VAL A 55 -3.43 6.29 2.50
CA VAL A 55 -2.02 6.69 2.53
C VAL A 55 -1.20 5.51 3.03
N PHE A 56 -0.22 5.10 2.24
CA PHE A 56 0.74 4.06 2.54
C PHE A 56 2.10 4.72 2.77
N SER A 57 2.61 4.64 4.00
CA SER A 57 3.81 5.36 4.40
C SER A 57 4.89 4.40 4.88
N VAL A 58 6.09 4.58 4.34
CA VAL A 58 7.29 3.84 4.75
C VAL A 58 8.34 4.84 5.22
N PRO A 59 8.76 4.79 6.50
CA PRO A 59 9.87 5.61 6.97
C PRO A 59 11.18 5.15 6.34
N MET A 60 12.05 6.10 6.03
CA MET A 60 13.37 5.81 5.49
C MET A 60 14.32 5.27 6.57
N ALA A 61 14.16 5.72 7.82
CA ALA A 61 15.02 5.36 8.95
C ALA A 61 16.51 5.45 8.58
N ALA A 62 17.30 4.41 8.90
CA ALA A 62 18.73 4.31 8.57
C ALA A 62 19.00 3.74 7.16
N ASP A 63 17.96 3.40 6.41
CA ASP A 63 18.13 2.79 5.08
C ASP A 63 18.47 3.85 4.03
N SER A 64 19.40 3.53 3.14
CA SER A 64 19.80 4.42 2.04
C SER A 64 18.77 4.50 0.91
N ARG A 65 17.84 3.54 0.84
CA ARG A 65 16.75 3.49 -0.15
C ARG A 65 15.58 2.63 0.33
N LYS A 66 14.39 2.96 -0.14
CA LYS A 66 13.16 2.18 0.02
C LYS A 66 12.39 2.17 -1.30
N TYR A 67 11.74 1.05 -1.57
CA TYR A 67 10.82 0.86 -2.69
C TYR A 67 9.48 0.45 -2.12
N LEU A 68 8.39 0.98 -2.65
CA LEU A 68 7.02 0.73 -2.20
C LEU A 68 6.16 0.47 -3.44
N ARG A 69 5.39 -0.60 -3.43
CA ARG A 69 4.35 -0.90 -4.44
C ARG A 69 3.02 -1.17 -3.75
N LEU A 70 1.94 -1.09 -4.50
CA LEU A 70 0.64 -1.62 -4.07
C LEU A 70 0.45 -3.02 -4.61
N LYS A 71 -0.17 -3.88 -3.81
CA LYS A 71 -0.63 -5.19 -4.21
C LYS A 71 -2.12 -5.29 -3.92
N ALA A 72 -2.89 -5.51 -4.98
CA ALA A 72 -4.30 -5.86 -4.90
C ALA A 72 -4.43 -7.38 -5.05
N THR A 73 -5.28 -8.00 -4.24
CA THR A 73 -5.60 -9.43 -4.33
C THR A 73 -7.10 -9.58 -4.20
N LEU A 74 -7.71 -10.25 -5.18
CA LEU A 74 -9.12 -10.59 -5.18
C LEU A 74 -9.24 -12.07 -4.81
N GLN A 75 -9.89 -12.36 -3.68
CA GLN A 75 -10.21 -13.73 -3.29
C GLN A 75 -11.33 -14.30 -4.18
N PRO A 76 -11.36 -15.63 -4.42
CA PRO A 76 -12.43 -16.28 -5.19
C PRO A 76 -13.85 -16.00 -4.65
#